data_AF-A0AAD0SSM4-F1
#
_entry.id   AF-A0AAD0SSM4-F1
#
_cell.length_a   1.000
_cell.length_b   1.000
_cell.length_c   1.000
_cell.angle_alpha   90.00
_cell.angle_beta   90.00
_cell.angle_gamma   90.00
#
_symmetry.space_group_name_H-M   'P 1'
#
loop_
_entity.id
_entity.type
_entity.pdbx_description
1 polymer ?
#
loop_
_entity_poly.entity_id
_entity_poly.type
_entity_poly.pdbx_seq_one_letter_code
_entity_poly.pdbx_strand_id
1 'polypeptide(L)'
;MNFITLLLIFVFLEFFESNWQKSNTLYGILNNNFLLFSKNIFLYFILHVTFFYTIFLSFYFSNFGFWMSSIFIVKFIDICFKLSIMKKLSNGFLLEEIISTNINITPIIRYFNVIVYPLTFLFAIVLV
;
A
#
# COMPACT_ATOMS: atom_id res chain seq x y z
N MET A 1 -21.79 10.69 2.36
CA MET A 1 -21.63 9.24 2.65
C MET A 1 -21.42 9.04 4.14
N ASN A 2 -21.95 7.97 4.72
CA ASN A 2 -21.70 7.63 6.12
C ASN A 2 -20.23 7.16 6.29
N PHE A 3 -19.60 7.46 7.42
CA PHE A 3 -18.21 7.06 7.71
C PHE A 3 -18.05 5.54 7.67
N ILE A 4 -19.08 4.78 8.06
CA ILE A 4 -19.09 3.30 7.96
C ILE A 4 -18.95 2.85 6.49
N THR A 5 -19.65 3.50 5.57
CA THR A 5 -19.54 3.20 4.14
C THR A 5 -18.13 3.49 3.62
N LEU A 6 -17.56 4.63 4.02
CA LEU A 6 -16.19 5.01 3.65
C LEU A 6 -15.15 4.05 4.21
N LEU A 7 -15.36 3.53 5.42
CA LEU A 7 -14.53 2.51 6.03
C LEU A 7 -14.59 1.19 5.25
N LEU A 8 -15.79 0.72 4.90
CA LEU A 8 -15.95 -0.52 4.14
C LEU A 8 -15.29 -0.43 2.75
N ILE A 9 -15.41 0.73 2.09
CA ILE A 9 -14.68 1.01 0.84
C ILE A 9 -13.18 0.96 1.09
N PHE A 10 -12.69 1.53 2.20
CA PHE A 10 -11.26 1.50 2.52
C PHE A 10 -10.76 0.06 2.67
N VAL A 11 -11.45 -0.77 3.45
CA VAL A 11 -11.14 -2.19 3.64
C VAL A 11 -11.11 -2.93 2.30
N PHE A 12 -12.11 -2.68 1.44
CA PHE A 12 -12.16 -3.29 0.12
C PHE A 12 -10.97 -2.90 -0.77
N LEU A 13 -10.60 -1.61 -0.78
CA LEU A 13 -9.46 -1.12 -1.55
C LEU A 13 -8.13 -1.69 -1.05
N GLU A 14 -7.95 -1.82 0.27
CA GLU A 14 -6.77 -2.48 0.84
C GLU A 14 -6.71 -3.95 0.43
N PHE A 15 -7.84 -4.66 0.44
CA PHE A 15 -7.88 -6.04 -0.04
C PHE A 15 -7.52 -6.14 -1.53
N PHE A 16 -8.03 -5.22 -2.36
CA PHE A 16 -7.67 -5.15 -3.77
C PHE A 16 -6.16 -4.96 -3.95
N GLU A 17 -5.57 -4.01 -3.22
CA GLU A 17 -4.14 -3.72 -3.31
C GLU A 17 -3.26 -4.90 -2.85
N SER A 18 -3.61 -5.53 -1.72
CA SER A 18 -2.91 -6.73 -1.23
C SER A 18 -3.06 -7.93 -2.17
N ASN A 19 -4.17 -8.02 -2.92
CA ASN A 19 -4.43 -9.16 -3.79
C ASN A 19 -3.62 -9.12 -5.09
N TRP A 20 -3.44 -7.96 -5.71
CA TRP A 20 -2.61 -7.90 -6.93
C TRP A 20 -1.11 -8.10 -6.63
N GLN A 21 -0.66 -7.71 -5.43
CA GLN A 21 0.71 -7.92 -4.95
C GLN A 21 0.95 -9.34 -4.40
N LYS A 22 -0.06 -10.21 -4.39
CA LYS A 22 -0.07 -11.48 -3.64
C LYS A 22 1.02 -12.45 -4.09
N SER A 23 1.82 -12.91 -3.13
CA SER A 23 2.75 -14.03 -3.26
C SER A 23 2.98 -14.70 -1.90
N ASN A 24 3.47 -15.94 -1.89
CA ASN A 24 3.84 -16.68 -0.69
C ASN A 24 5.23 -16.31 -0.15
N THR A 25 6.04 -15.62 -0.95
CA THR A 25 7.40 -15.21 -0.61
C THR A 25 7.60 -13.72 -0.91
N LEU A 26 8.50 -13.07 -0.17
CA LEU A 26 8.83 -11.67 -0.34
C LEU A 26 9.38 -11.39 -1.75
N TYR A 27 10.23 -12.28 -2.28
CA TYR A 27 10.72 -12.18 -3.66
C TYR A 27 9.59 -12.28 -4.68
N GLY A 28 8.62 -13.18 -4.47
CA GLY A 28 7.48 -13.25 -5.39
C GLY A 28 6.58 -12.00 -5.33
N ILE A 29 6.47 -11.34 -4.16
CA ILE A 29 5.76 -10.05 -4.07
C ILE A 29 6.48 -9.02 -4.93
N LEU A 30 7.81 -8.92 -4.80
CA LEU A 30 8.61 -7.97 -5.56
C LEU A 30 8.61 -8.28 -7.06
N ASN A 31 8.65 -9.54 -7.45
CA ASN A 31 8.51 -9.95 -8.85
C ASN A 31 7.15 -9.54 -9.41
N ASN A 32 6.05 -9.75 -8.69
CA ASN A 32 4.72 -9.33 -9.15
C ASN A 32 4.63 -7.80 -9.29
N ASN A 33 5.21 -7.06 -8.33
CA ASN A 33 5.35 -5.61 -8.44
C ASN A 33 6.17 -5.21 -9.68
N PHE A 34 7.28 -5.90 -9.91
CA PHE A 34 8.17 -5.62 -11.03
C PHE A 34 7.55 -5.93 -12.39
N LEU A 35 6.74 -7.00 -12.49
CA LEU A 35 5.99 -7.34 -13.71
C LEU A 35 4.98 -6.25 -14.09
N LEU A 36 4.38 -5.56 -13.12
CA LEU A 36 3.49 -4.43 -13.40
C LEU A 36 4.27 -3.15 -13.70
N PHE A 37 5.31 -2.88 -12.92
CA PHE A 37 6.20 -1.74 -13.13
C PHE A 37 6.85 -1.75 -14.53
N SER A 38 7.38 -2.90 -14.96
CA SER A 38 8.02 -3.08 -16.26
C SER A 38 7.07 -2.92 -17.44
N LYS A 39 5.77 -3.21 -17.26
CA LYS A 39 4.75 -2.95 -18.29
C LYS A 39 4.49 -1.46 -18.45
N ASN A 40 4.22 -0.77 -17.33
CA ASN A 40 4.00 0.68 -17.31
C ASN A 40 4.11 1.23 -15.88
N ILE A 41 5.02 2.18 -15.66
CA ILE A 41 5.20 2.86 -14.39
C ILE A 41 3.94 3.60 -13.90
N PHE A 42 3.15 4.18 -14.83
CA PHE A 42 1.92 4.87 -14.47
C PHE A 42 0.85 3.90 -14.00
N LEU A 43 0.73 2.74 -14.64
CA LEU A 43 -0.20 1.69 -14.21
C LEU A 43 0.16 1.20 -12.80
N TYR A 44 1.45 0.98 -12.55
CA TYR A 44 1.96 0.61 -11.23
C TYR A 44 1.56 1.64 -10.16
N PHE A 45 1.75 2.93 -10.42
CA PHE A 45 1.38 3.98 -9.49
C PHE A 45 -0.13 4.07 -9.25
N ILE A 46 -0.96 3.95 -10.30
CA ILE A 46 -2.43 3.98 -10.19
C ILE A 46 -2.98 2.79 -9.39
N LEU A 47 -2.33 1.63 -9.45
CA LEU A 47 -2.73 0.44 -8.68
C LEU A 47 -2.55 0.57 -7.16
N HIS A 48 -1.85 1.61 -6.68
CA HIS A 48 -1.86 2.02 -5.28
C HIS A 48 -3.11 2.85 -4.96
N VAL A 49 -4.29 2.28 -5.24
CA VAL A 49 -5.58 2.98 -5.18
C VAL A 49 -5.86 3.52 -3.77
N THR A 50 -5.39 2.81 -2.74
CA THR A 50 -5.58 3.20 -1.34
C THR A 50 -4.87 4.51 -0.98
N PHE A 51 -3.76 4.83 -1.65
CA PHE A 51 -3.04 6.10 -1.46
C PHE A 51 -3.87 7.29 -1.95
N PHE A 52 -4.47 7.18 -3.13
CA PHE A 52 -5.38 8.23 -3.62
C PHE A 52 -6.64 8.34 -2.78
N TYR A 53 -7.14 7.20 -2.30
CA TYR A 53 -8.30 7.16 -1.44
C TYR A 53 -8.08 7.87 -0.09
N THR A 54 -6.90 7.74 0.51
CA THR A 54 -6.58 8.42 1.78
C THR A 54 -6.43 9.93 1.62
N ILE A 55 -5.89 10.38 0.47
CA ILE A 55 -5.92 11.80 0.10
C ILE A 55 -7.37 12.28 0.00
N PHE A 56 -8.21 11.56 -0.75
CA PHE A 56 -9.64 11.88 -0.87
C PHE A 56 -10.33 11.98 0.49
N LEU A 57 -10.11 11.01 1.39
CA LEU A 57 -10.69 11.02 2.74
C LEU A 57 -10.25 12.25 3.55
N SER A 58 -8.97 12.63 3.45
CA SER A 58 -8.42 13.80 4.15
C SER A 58 -9.14 15.09 3.74
N PHE A 59 -9.36 15.26 2.43
CA PHE A 59 -10.11 16.41 1.89
C PHE A 59 -11.61 16.32 2.20
N TYR A 60 -12.22 15.13 2.08
CA TYR A 60 -13.65 14.94 2.32
C TYR A 60 -14.07 15.28 3.75
N PHE A 61 -13.23 14.95 4.73
CA PHE A 61 -13.47 15.28 6.14
C PHE A 61 -12.83 16.61 6.57
N SER A 62 -12.10 17.31 5.69
CA SER A 62 -11.25 18.46 6.05
C SER A 62 -10.32 18.16 7.25
N ASN A 63 -9.88 16.90 7.39
CA ASN A 63 -9.14 16.40 8.53
C ASN A 63 -7.71 16.07 8.13
N PHE A 64 -6.79 16.97 8.46
CA PHE A 64 -5.34 16.78 8.30
C PHE A 64 -4.64 16.53 9.64
N GLY A 65 -5.38 16.02 10.64
CA GLY A 65 -4.85 15.67 11.94
C GLY A 65 -3.77 14.59 11.85
N PHE A 66 -3.08 14.36 12.97
CA PHE A 66 -1.95 13.43 13.06
C PHE A 66 -2.30 12.03 12.52
N TRP A 67 -3.45 11.46 12.91
CA TRP A 67 -3.83 10.12 12.47
C TRP A 67 -4.09 10.04 10.96
N MET A 68 -4.87 10.97 10.39
CA MET A 68 -5.16 10.95 8.95
C MET A 68 -3.89 11.20 8.11
N SER A 69 -3.08 12.20 8.50
CA SER A 69 -1.83 12.52 7.81
C SER A 69 -0.80 11.39 7.91
N SER A 70 -0.75 10.67 9.04
CA SER A 70 0.15 9.51 9.21
C SER A 70 -0.11 8.41 8.18
N ILE A 71 -1.39 8.12 7.87
CA ILE A 71 -1.76 7.10 6.88
C ILE A 71 -1.20 7.47 5.51
N PHE A 72 -1.40 8.73 5.11
CA PHE A 72 -0.90 9.25 3.84
C PHE A 72 0.64 9.19 3.76
N ILE A 73 1.34 9.64 4.81
CA ILE A 73 2.81 9.67 4.84
C ILE A 73 3.39 8.25 4.77
N VAL A 74 2.88 7.32 5.57
CA VAL A 74 3.36 5.93 5.59
C VAL A 74 3.16 5.28 4.22
N LYS A 75 2.01 5.47 3.58
CA LYS A 75 1.77 4.96 2.22
C LYS A 75 2.68 5.60 1.17
N PHE A 76 2.93 6.91 1.27
CA PHE A 76 3.87 7.58 0.37
C PHE A 76 5.28 6.98 0.48
N ILE A 77 5.74 6.76 1.71
CA ILE A 77 7.05 6.15 1.99
C ILE A 77 7.11 4.72 1.42
N ASP A 78 6.08 3.90 1.64
CA ASP A 78 6.00 2.54 1.09
C ASP A 78 6.11 2.52 -0.45
N ILE A 79 5.36 3.39 -1.14
CA ILE A 79 5.41 3.50 -2.61
C ILE A 79 6.80 3.94 -3.08
N CYS A 80 7.39 4.95 -2.44
CA CYS A 80 8.74 5.41 -2.76
C CYS A 80 9.80 4.31 -2.59
N PHE A 81 9.72 3.53 -1.51
CA PHE A 81 10.63 2.40 -1.30
C PHE A 81 10.45 1.33 -2.37
N LYS A 82 9.21 0.95 -2.70
CA LYS A 82 8.93 -0.02 -3.75
C LYS A 82 9.44 0.45 -5.11
N LEU A 83 9.17 1.71 -5.49
CA LEU A 83 9.68 2.30 -6.74
C LEU A 83 11.21 2.29 -6.79
N SER A 84 11.89 2.59 -5.68
CA SER A 84 13.36 2.52 -5.59
C SER A 84 13.87 1.09 -5.86
N ILE A 85 13.22 0.07 -5.29
CA ILE A 85 13.55 -1.34 -5.56
C ILE A 85 13.27 -1.70 -7.02
N MET A 86 12.10 -1.31 -7.56
CA MET A 86 11.74 -1.61 -8.95
C MET A 86 12.75 -1.00 -9.94
N LYS A 87 13.25 0.21 -9.65
CA LYS A 87 14.28 0.87 -10.45
C LYS A 87 15.64 0.14 -10.40
N LYS A 88 16.00 -0.42 -9.24
CA LYS A 88 17.21 -1.26 -9.13
C LYS A 88 17.04 -2.54 -9.94
N LEU A 89 15.89 -3.21 -9.84
CA LEU A 89 15.60 -4.40 -10.63
C LEU A 89 15.61 -4.13 -12.14
N SER A 90 15.10 -2.98 -12.59
CA SER A 90 15.15 -2.60 -14.02
C SER A 90 16.58 -2.36 -14.52
N ASN A 91 17.51 -2.01 -13.63
CA ASN A 91 18.92 -1.82 -13.97
C ASN A 91 19.71 -3.15 -14.00
N GLY A 92 19.04 -4.30 -13.81
CA GLY A 92 19.65 -5.62 -13.89
C GLY A 92 20.22 -6.16 -12.58
N PHE A 93 20.02 -5.47 -11.45
CA PHE A 93 20.38 -6.00 -10.13
C PHE A 93 19.51 -7.21 -9.78
N LEU A 94 20.11 -8.20 -9.12
CA LEU A 94 19.38 -9.36 -8.63
C LEU A 94 18.60 -9.02 -7.35
N LEU A 95 17.47 -9.70 -7.13
CA LEU A 95 16.68 -9.54 -5.90
C LEU A 95 17.51 -9.78 -4.63
N GLU A 96 18.43 -10.75 -4.69
CA GLU A 96 19.33 -11.13 -3.59
C GLU A 96 20.31 -10.02 -3.21
N GLU A 97 20.71 -9.19 -4.19
CA GLU A 97 21.59 -8.04 -3.97
C GLU A 97 20.87 -6.86 -3.32
N ILE A 98 19.56 -6.74 -3.57
CA ILE A 98 18.74 -5.66 -3.01
C ILE A 98 18.19 -6.04 -1.63
N ILE A 99 17.73 -7.29 -1.49
CA ILE A 99 17.18 -7.84 -0.25
C ILE A 99 17.80 -9.21 -0.04
N SER A 100 18.67 -9.31 0.96
CA SER A 100 19.46 -10.52 1.25
C SER A 100 18.64 -11.71 1.74
N THR A 101 17.37 -11.52 2.13
CA THR A 101 16.54 -12.57 2.72
C THR A 101 15.19 -12.71 2.02
N ASN A 102 14.87 -13.93 1.61
CA ASN A 102 13.56 -14.25 1.08
C ASN A 102 12.68 -14.85 2.20
N ILE A 103 11.82 -14.00 2.77
CA ILE A 103 10.95 -14.38 3.89
C ILE A 103 9.63 -14.94 3.34
N ASN A 104 9.10 -15.97 4.00
CA ASN A 104 7.77 -16.49 3.71
C ASN A 104 6.70 -15.52 4.25
N ILE A 105 5.80 -15.10 3.37
CA ILE A 105 4.74 -14.15 3.70
C ILE A 105 3.50 -14.92 4.14
N THR A 106 3.25 -14.91 5.45
CA THR A 106 2.04 -15.47 6.03
C THR A 106 0.81 -14.62 5.66
N PRO A 107 -0.41 -15.19 5.68
CA PRO A 107 -1.63 -14.42 5.43
C PRO A 107 -1.78 -13.21 6.35
N ILE A 108 -1.32 -13.32 7.61
CA ILE A 108 -1.35 -12.24 8.60
C ILE A 108 -0.51 -11.04 8.12
N ILE A 109 0.73 -11.28 7.69
CA ILE A 109 1.61 -10.22 7.17
C ILE A 109 1.02 -9.62 5.89
N ARG A 110 0.48 -10.45 5.01
CA ARG A 110 -0.11 -10.02 3.73
C ARG A 110 -1.28 -9.05 3.92
N TYR A 111 -2.16 -9.32 4.87
CA TYR A 111 -3.37 -8.53 5.12
C TYR A 111 -3.22 -7.55 6.30
N PHE A 112 -1.99 -7.32 6.77
CA PHE A 112 -1.72 -6.39 7.86
C PHE A 112 -2.24 -4.97 7.55
N ASN A 113 -2.01 -4.49 6.32
CA ASN A 113 -2.46 -3.18 5.85
C ASN A 113 -3.99 -3.04 5.86
N VAL A 114 -4.71 -4.12 5.55
CA VAL A 114 -6.18 -4.17 5.57
C VAL A 114 -6.75 -3.94 6.97
N ILE A 115 -5.97 -4.24 8.01
CA ILE A 115 -6.37 -4.04 9.40
C ILE A 115 -5.89 -2.67 9.88
N VAL A 116 -4.59 -2.38 9.72
CA VAL A 116 -3.96 -1.19 10.32
C VAL A 116 -4.55 0.11 9.76
N TYR A 117 -4.68 0.26 8.44
CA TYR A 117 -5.10 1.54 7.87
C TYR A 117 -6.59 1.85 8.11
N PRO A 118 -7.53 0.91 7.98
CA PRO A 118 -8.92 1.17 8.37
C PRO A 118 -9.09 1.45 9.87
N LEU A 119 -8.29 0.82 10.74
CA LEU A 119 -8.31 1.12 12.18
C LEU A 119 -7.75 2.52 12.49
N THR A 120 -6.63 2.92 11.88
CA THR A 120 -6.11 4.28 12.06
C THR A 120 -7.06 5.33 11.51
N PHE A 121 -7.79 5.02 10.44
CA PHE A 121 -8.88 5.86 9.94
C PHE A 121 -10.04 5.99 10.94
N LEU A 122 -10.44 4.91 11.62
CA LEU A 122 -11.43 4.98 12.70
C LEU A 122 -10.95 5.90 13.83
N PHE A 123 -9.71 5.75 14.27
CA PHE A 123 -9.14 6.65 15.28
C PHE A 123 -9.13 8.10 14.80
N ALA A 124 -8.79 8.34 13.52
CA ALA A 124 -8.80 9.66 12.94
C ALA A 124 -10.19 10.32 12.91
N ILE A 125 -11.28 9.55 12.85
CA ILE A 125 -12.65 10.09 12.86
C ILE A 125 -13.18 10.25 14.28
N VAL A 126 -12.90 9.29 15.17
CA VAL A 126 -13.47 9.27 16.53
C VAL A 126 -12.76 10.22 17.49
N LEU A 127 -11.46 10.46 17.29
CA LEU A 127 -10.64 11.30 18.17
C LEU A 127 -10.53 12.77 17.68
N VAL A 128 -11.28 13.15 16.66
CA VAL A 128 -11.36 14.52 16.10
C VAL A 128 -12.68 15.14 16.49
#